data_AF-A0A967D7M7-F1
#
_entry.id   AF-A0A967D7M7-F1
#
_cell.length_a   1.000
_cell.length_b   1.000
_cell.length_c   1.000
_cell.angle_alpha   90.00
_cell.angle_beta   90.00
_cell.angle_gamma   90.00
#
_symmetry.space_group_name_H-M   'P 1'
#
loop_
_entity.id
_entity.type
_entity.pdbx_description
1 polymer ?
#
loop_
_entity_poly.entity_id
_entity_poly.type
_entity_poly.pdbx_seq_one_letter_code
_entity_poly.pdbx_strand_id
1 'polypeptide(L)' 'MTGTLVILRHGQSEWNRLNLFTGWHDVPLTEQGLAEATAAGHTMRDEGLTFDTSLNV' A
#
# COMPACT_ATOMS: atom_id res chain seq x y z
N MET A 1 -20.71 0.98 -19.30
CA MET A 1 -19.60 1.88 -18.93
C MET A 1 -18.57 1.05 -18.19
N THR A 2 -17.29 1.28 -18.44
CA THR A 2 -16.16 0.56 -17.82
C THR A 2 -15.36 1.54 -16.96
N GLY A 3 -14.84 1.08 -15.83
CA GLY A 3 -13.95 1.85 -14.95
C GLY A 3 -12.66 1.09 -14.67
N THR A 4 -11.64 1.81 -14.21
CA THR A 4 -10.35 1.23 -13.80
C THR A 4 -10.33 1.07 -12.29
N LEU A 5 -10.18 -0.17 -11.81
CA LEU A 5 -9.95 -0.46 -10.39
C LEU A 5 -8.45 -0.64 -10.15
N VAL A 6 -7.89 0.13 -9.22
CA VAL A 6 -6.50 0.01 -8.79
C VAL A 6 -6.48 -0.67 -7.42
N ILE A 7 -5.70 -1.74 -7.30
CA ILE A 7 -5.50 -2.48 -6.05
C ILE A 7 -4.06 -2.27 -5.61
N LEU A 8 -3.88 -1.77 -4.38
CA LEU A 8 -2.57 -1.54 -3.78
C LEU A 8 -2.44 -2.36 -2.50
N ARG A 9 -1.35 -3.10 -2.36
CA ARG A 9 -0.99 -3.79 -1.12
C ARG A 9 -0.10 -2.89 -0.27
N HIS A 10 -0.26 -2.92 1.04
CA HIS A 10 0.63 -2.22 1.97
C HIS A 10 2.09 -2.72 1.82
N GLY A 11 3.05 -1.86 2.16
CA GLY A 11 4.47 -2.18 2.16
C GLY A 11 4.91 -3.08 3.32
N GLN A 12 6.21 -3.27 3.49
CA GLN A 12 6.75 -4.11 4.56
C GLN A 12 6.32 -3.63 5.97
N SER A 13 5.83 -4.56 6.81
CA SER A 13 5.56 -4.33 8.24
C SER A 13 6.70 -4.84 9.13
N GLU A 14 6.77 -4.38 10.38
CA GLU A 14 7.79 -4.83 11.33
C GLU A 14 7.78 -6.35 11.52
N TRP A 15 6.60 -6.96 11.57
CA TRP A 15 6.50 -8.42 11.73
C TRP A 15 6.83 -9.16 10.45
N ASN A 16 6.55 -8.58 9.28
CA ASN A 16 6.97 -9.17 8.02
C ASN A 16 8.50 -9.16 7.89
N ARG A 17 9.15 -8.09 8.34
CA ARG A 17 10.62 -8.00 8.46
C ARG A 17 11.21 -9.03 9.43
N LEU A 18 10.51 -9.33 10.52
CA LEU A 18 10.92 -10.32 11.53
C LEU A 18 10.48 -11.76 11.21
N ASN A 19 9.84 -12.00 10.07
CA ASN A 19 9.25 -13.30 9.69
C ASN A 19 8.25 -13.86 10.72
N LEU A 20 7.49 -12.97 11.37
CA LEU A 20 6.45 -13.32 12.32
C LEU A 20 5.08 -13.35 11.63
N PHE A 21 4.22 -14.28 12.05
CA PHE A 21 2.84 -14.34 11.58
C PHE A 21 2.02 -13.19 12.18
N THR A 22 1.44 -12.34 11.33
CA THR A 22 0.69 -11.14 11.77
C THR A 22 -0.77 -11.43 12.11
N GLY A 23 -1.50 -12.16 11.26
CA GLY A 23 -2.94 -12.34 11.46
C GLY A 23 -3.68 -11.00 11.44
N TRP A 24 -4.47 -10.73 12.48
CA TRP A 24 -5.29 -9.52 12.61
C TRP A 24 -4.67 -8.47 13.53
N HIS A 25 -3.38 -8.60 13.84
CA HIS A 25 -2.67 -7.61 14.64
C HIS A 25 -2.39 -6.36 13.80
N ASP A 26 -2.63 -5.19 14.40
CA ASP A 26 -2.25 -3.90 13.82
C ASP A 26 -0.75 -3.68 14.04
N VAL A 27 0.04 -4.00 13.00
CA VAL A 27 1.51 -3.93 13.04
C VAL A 27 1.98 -2.76 12.18
N PRO A 28 2.82 -1.86 12.73
CA PRO A 28 3.28 -0.70 11.97
C PRO A 28 4.14 -1.11 10.76
N LEU A 29 4.12 -0.24 9.74
CA LEU A 29 5.04 -0.30 8.61
C LEU A 29 6.46 0.03 9.07
N THR A 30 7.44 -0.60 8.42
CA THR A 30 8.85 -0.22 8.55
C THR A 30 9.10 1.07 7.77
N GLU A 31 10.27 1.70 7.96
CA GLU A 31 10.70 2.81 7.10
C GLU A 31 10.70 2.41 5.60
N GLN A 32 11.07 1.17 5.30
CA GLN A 32 10.97 0.61 3.95
C GLN A 32 9.50 0.59 3.47
N GLY A 33 8.57 0.09 4.29
CA GLY A 33 7.15 0.06 3.93
C GLY A 33 6.56 1.44 3.67
N LEU A 34 7.00 2.46 4.40
CA LEU A 34 6.61 3.86 4.17
C LEU A 34 7.19 4.42 2.86
N ALA A 35 8.45 4.08 2.56
CA ALA A 35 9.08 4.46 1.29
C ALA A 35 8.39 3.80 0.09
N GLU A 36 7.99 2.52 0.21
CA GLU A 36 7.21 1.79 -0.81
C GLU A 36 5.87 2.46 -1.08
N ALA A 37 5.13 2.88 -0.04
CA ALA A 37 3.87 3.60 -0.19
C ALA A 37 4.06 4.95 -0.91
N THR A 38 5.13 5.67 -0.58
CA THR A 38 5.47 6.96 -1.23
C THR A 38 5.81 6.75 -2.71
N ALA A 39 6.63 5.74 -3.01
CA ALA A 39 7.01 5.40 -4.38
C ALA A 39 5.79 5.00 -5.21
N ALA A 40 4.88 4.18 -4.66
CA ALA A 40 3.63 3.83 -5.34
C ALA A 40 2.79 5.08 -5.66
N GLY A 41 2.70 6.04 -4.71
CA GLY A 41 2.03 7.32 -4.95
C GLY A 41 2.64 8.12 -6.09
N HIS A 42 3.97 8.15 -6.19
CA HIS A 42 4.67 8.78 -7.31
C HIS A 42 4.37 8.08 -8.64
N THR A 43 4.48 6.76 -8.69
CA THR A 43 4.16 5.98 -9.90
C THR A 43 2.74 6.24 -10.37
N MET A 44 1.75 6.19 -9.47
CA MET A 44 0.35 6.42 -9.86
C MET A 44 0.13 7.82 -10.43
N ARG A 45 0.77 8.84 -9.86
CA ARG A 45 0.70 10.20 -10.37
C ARG A 45 1.38 10.32 -11.74
N ASP A 46 2.55 9.73 -11.91
CA ASP A 46 3.34 9.85 -13.13
C ASP A 46 2.66 9.11 -14.31
N GLU A 47 1.88 8.06 -14.02
CA GLU A 47 0.98 7.37 -14.95
C GLU A 47 -0.35 8.12 -15.20
N GLY A 48 -0.57 9.27 -14.54
CA GLY A 48 -1.77 10.09 -14.73
C GLY A 48 -3.05 9.51 -14.12
N LEU A 49 -2.94 8.61 -13.13
CA LEU A 49 -4.09 8.03 -12.46
C LEU A 49 -4.74 9.03 -11.51
N THR A 50 -6.06 9.17 -11.61
CA THR A 50 -6.89 9.96 -10.71
C THR A 50 -7.92 9.07 -10.02
N PHE A 51 -8.27 9.41 -8.78
CA PHE A 51 -9.13 8.58 -7.94
C PHE A 51 -10.32 9.38 -7.42
N ASP A 52 -11.52 8.85 -7.62
CA ASP A 52 -12.74 9.43 -7.07
C ASP A 52 -12.98 9.02 -5.61
N THR A 53 -12.51 7.82 -5.24
CA THR A 53 -12.65 7.27 -3.89
C THR A 53 -11.55 6.26 -3.58
N SER A 54 -11.36 5.96 -2.30
CA SER A 54 -10.42 4.96 -1.80
C SER A 54 -11.01 4.22 -0.61
N LEU A 55 -10.72 2.93 -0.49
CA LEU A 55 -11.08 2.09 0.65
C LEU A 55 -9.85 1.35 1.15
N ASN A 56 -9.69 1.29 2.47
CA ASN A 56 -8.77 0.38 3.14
C ASN A 56 -9.60 -0.71 3.83
N VAL A 57 -9.12 -1.94 3.79
CA VAL A 57 -9.76 -3.13 4.36
C VAL A 57 -8.94 -3.71 5.49
#